data_AF-A0A350G4M4-F1
#
_entry.id   AF-A0A350G4M4-F1
#
_cell.length_a   1.000
_cell.length_b   1.000
_cell.length_c   1.000
_cell.angle_alpha   90.00
_cell.angle_beta   90.00
_cell.angle_gamma   90.00
#
_symmetry.space_group_name_H-M   'P 1'
#
loop_
_entity.id
_entity.type
_entity.pdbx_description
1 polymer ?
#
loop_
_entity_poly.entity_id
_entity_poly.type
_entity_poly.pdbx_seq_one_letter_code
_entity_poly.pdbx_strand_id
1 'polypeptide(L)' 'MSFELIKSETLLQGRAFKIRRDHLKTPDGRDTKFEIIEHGGSVIIIPVDADGKIHFVRQYRHAAGMDLLELPAGTRDGAE' A
#
# COMPACT_ATOMS: atom_id res chain seq x y z
N MET A 1 -16.46 21.09 9.36
CA MET A 1 -15.75 20.44 10.48
C MET A 1 -14.85 19.37 9.88
N SER A 2 -13.58 19.70 9.65
CA SER A 2 -12.60 18.82 9.02
C SER A 2 -11.40 18.61 9.94
N PHE A 3 -10.65 17.55 9.68
CA PHE A 3 -9.32 17.40 10.26
C PHE A 3 -8.40 18.50 9.71
N GLU A 4 -7.52 19.02 10.55
CA GLU A 4 -6.48 19.99 10.18
C GLU A 4 -5.11 19.34 10.34
N LEU A 5 -4.27 19.37 9.29
CA LEU A 5 -2.90 18.87 9.36
C LEU A 5 -2.00 19.90 10.03
N ILE A 6 -1.50 19.55 11.22
CA ILE A 6 -0.59 20.40 12.00
C ILE A 6 0.86 20.17 11.57
N LYS A 7 1.26 18.90 11.44
CA LYS A 7 2.63 18.52 11.08
C LYS A 7 2.60 17.20 10.33
N SER A 8 3.49 17.05 9.36
CA SER A 8 3.81 15.76 8.75
C SER A 8 5.31 15.49 8.86
N GLU A 9 5.69 14.26 9.20
CA GLU A 9 7.08 13.85 9.31
C GLU A 9 7.29 12.43 8.75
N THR A 10 8.42 12.18 8.09
CA THR A 10 8.79 10.82 7.66
C THR A 10 9.51 10.13 8.80
N LEU A 11 8.96 9.00 9.26
CA LEU A 11 9.56 8.18 10.32
C LEU A 11 10.57 7.18 9.76
N LEU A 12 10.30 6.65 8.57
CA LEU A 12 11.12 5.65 7.91
C LEU A 12 11.03 5.83 6.39
N GLN A 13 12.20 5.82 5.73
CA GLN A 13 12.31 5.74 4.28
C GLN A 13 12.86 4.37 3.91
N GLY A 14 11.98 3.48 3.42
CA GLY A 14 12.37 2.18 2.90
C GLY A 14 12.54 2.19 1.39
N ARG A 15 12.94 1.03 0.84
CA ARG A 15 13.03 0.81 -0.61
C ARG A 15 11.65 0.71 -1.27
N ALA A 16 10.72 0.00 -0.64
CA ALA A 16 9.40 -0.30 -1.22
C ALA A 16 8.29 0.67 -0.78
N PHE A 17 8.42 1.27 0.40
CA PHE A 17 7.45 2.20 0.97
C PHE A 17 8.13 3.14 1.96
N LYS A 18 7.44 4.21 2.32
CA LYS A 18 7.80 5.10 3.44
C LYS A 18 6.72 5.08 4.51
N ILE A 19 7.11 5.36 5.76
CA ILE A 19 6.17 5.57 6.86
C ILE A 19 6.15 7.06 7.19
N ARG A 20 4.98 7.67 7.05
CA ARG A 20 4.73 9.07 7.38
C ARG A 20 3.86 9.15 8.62
N ARG A 21 4.16 10.07 9.52
CA ARG A 21 3.30 10.41 10.65
C ARG A 21 2.70 11.79 10.45
N ASP A 22 1.38 11.85 10.46
CA ASP A 22 0.63 13.09 10.42
C ASP A 22 0.09 13.39 11.82
N HIS A 23 0.41 14.58 12.33
CA HIS A 23 -0.20 15.17 13.52
C HIS A 23 -1.37 16.03 13.07
N LEU A 24 -2.56 15.73 13.58
CA LEU A 24 -3.81 16.30 13.13
C LEU A 24 -4.58 16.88 14.31
N LYS A 25 -5.28 17.98 14.06
CA LYS A 25 -6.37 18.44 14.93
C LYS A 25 -7.69 17.85 14.43
N THR A 26 -8.42 17.19 15.32
CA THR A 26 -9.75 16.65 15.04
C THR A 26 -10.79 17.77 14.99
N PRO A 27 -11.97 17.56 14.40
CA PRO A 27 -12.98 18.62 14.30
C PRO A 27 -13.54 19.11 15.64
N ASP A 28 -13.43 18.31 16.70
CA ASP A 28 -13.76 18.68 18.09
C ASP A 28 -12.56 19.26 18.86
N GLY A 29 -11.46 19.57 18.16
CA GLY A 29 -10.32 20.32 18.68
C GLY A 29 -9.25 19.51 19.41
N ARG A 30 -9.34 18.17 19.42
CA ARG A 30 -8.34 17.29 20.04
C ARG A 30 -7.18 17.02 19.08
N ASP A 31 -6.02 16.69 19.64
CA ASP A 31 -4.85 16.29 18.87
C ASP A 31 -4.85 14.77 18.66
N THR A 32 -4.49 14.32 17.45
CA THR A 32 -4.32 12.90 17.11
C THR A 32 -3.18 12.67 16.13
N LYS A 33 -2.66 11.45 16.06
CA LYS A 33 -1.56 11.07 15.16
C LYS A 33 -1.95 9.86 14.32
N PHE A 34 -1.71 9.93 13.02
CA PHE A 34 -1.82 8.78 12.11
C PHE A 34 -0.46 8.41 11.54
N GLU A 35 -0.13 7.12 11.61
CA GLU A 35 1.02 6.54 10.92
C GLU A 35 0.53 5.88 9.64
N ILE A 36 1.08 6.30 8.51
CA ILE A 36 0.60 6.01 7.17
C ILE A 36 1.74 5.36 6.41
N ILE A 37 1.48 4.16 5.87
CA ILE A 37 2.36 3.53 4.90
C ILE A 37 2.04 4.13 3.53
N GLU A 38 2.97 4.89 2.98
CA GLU A 38 2.86 5.42 1.63
C GLU A 38 3.62 4.47 0.68
N HIS A 39 2.85 3.80 -0.19
CA HIS A 39 3.34 2.90 -1.22
C HIS A 39 3.13 3.54 -2.61
N GLY A 40 4.03 3.28 -3.56
CA GLY A 40 3.96 3.85 -4.93
C GLY A 40 2.75 3.42 -5.76
N GLY A 41 1.98 2.46 -5.25
CA GLY A 41 0.86 1.83 -5.94
C GLY A 41 1.28 0.51 -6.61
N SER A 42 0.28 -0.31 -6.92
CA SER A 42 0.45 -1.57 -7.61
C SER A 42 -0.76 -1.81 -8.52
N VAL A 43 -0.56 -2.67 -9.51
CA VAL A 43 -1.64 -3.21 -10.32
C VAL A 43 -1.72 -4.72 -10.14
N ILE A 44 -2.92 -5.24 -10.31
CA ILE A 44 -3.20 -6.67 -10.38
C ILE A 44 -3.95 -6.93 -11.69
N ILE A 45 -3.65 -8.05 -12.34
CA ILE A 45 -4.33 -8.43 -13.57
C ILE A 45 -5.10 -9.73 -13.37
N ILE A 46 -6.22 -9.87 -14.08
CA ILE A 46 -6.99 -11.11 -14.17
C ILE A 46 -6.80 -11.64 -15.59
N PRO A 47 -5.75 -12.44 -15.84
CA PRO A 47 -5.52 -13.02 -17.17
C PRO A 47 -6.55 -14.12 -17.42
N VAL A 48 -7.35 -13.95 -18.47
CA VAL A 48 -8.37 -14.91 -18.91
C VAL A 48 -7.97 -15.48 -20.27
N ASP A 49 -7.92 -16.80 -20.40
CA ASP A 49 -7.61 -17.46 -21.68
C ASP A 49 -8.85 -17.65 -22.58
N ALA A 50 -8.66 -18.25 -23.75
CA ALA A 50 -9.72 -18.49 -24.73
C ALA A 50 -10.80 -19.47 -24.22
N ASP A 51 -10.49 -20.30 -23.23
CA ASP A 51 -11.44 -21.22 -22.59
C ASP A 51 -12.15 -20.56 -21.39
N GLY A 52 -11.84 -19.30 -21.07
CA GLY A 52 -12.36 -18.58 -19.91
C GLY A 52 -11.69 -18.94 -18.58
N LYS A 53 -10.53 -19.62 -18.60
CA LYS A 53 -9.78 -19.96 -17.38
C LYS A 53 -8.95 -18.77 -16.92
N ILE A 54 -8.81 -18.63 -15.60
CA ILE A 54 -8.00 -17.58 -14.98
C ILE A 54 -6.63 -18.15 -14.62
N HIS A 55 -5.57 -17.46 -15.02
CA HIS A 55 -4.21 -17.84 -14.64
C HIS A 55 -3.78 -17.20 -13.31
N PHE A 56 -3.14 -18.02 -12.50
CA PHE A 56 -2.55 -17.64 -11.21
C PHE A 56 -1.05 -17.97 -11.21
N VAL A 57 -0.33 -17.36 -10.29
CA VAL A 57 1.05 -17.73 -9.94
C VAL A 57 1.10 -18.31 -8.54
N ARG A 58 2.08 -19.16 -8.28
CA ARG A 58 2.45 -19.59 -6.93
C ARG A 58 3.75 -18.90 -6.56
N GLN A 59 3.71 -18.00 -5.59
CA GLN A 59 4.84 -17.14 -5.24
C GLN A 59 5.10 -17.14 -3.74
N TYR A 60 6.35 -17.32 -3.34
CA TYR A 60 6.78 -17.17 -1.96
C TYR A 60 6.63 -15.72 -1.50
N ARG A 61 5.92 -15.51 -0.39
CA ARG A 61 5.83 -14.21 0.29
C ARG A 61 6.46 -14.32 1.67
N HIS A 62 7.65 -13.76 1.83
CA HIS A 62 8.38 -13.81 3.10
C HIS A 62 7.56 -13.24 4.27
N ALA A 63 6.79 -12.17 4.05
CA ALA A 63 5.92 -11.57 5.06
C ALA A 63 4.80 -12.53 5.54
N ALA A 64 4.36 -13.47 4.69
CA ALA A 64 3.40 -14.51 5.04
C ALA A 64 4.09 -15.84 5.45
N GLY A 65 5.40 -15.96 5.24
CA GLY A 65 6.18 -17.16 5.55
C GLY A 65 5.91 -18.37 4.65
N MET A 66 5.15 -18.21 3.55
CA MET A 66 4.71 -19.32 2.71
C MET A 66 4.51 -18.93 1.24
N ASP A 67 4.34 -19.96 0.39
CA ASP A 67 3.88 -19.79 -0.99
C ASP A 67 2.38 -19.50 -1.03
N LEU A 68 2.00 -18.40 -1.68
CA LEU A 68 0.62 -18.04 -1.91
C LEU A 68 0.22 -18.32 -3.36
N LEU A 69 -1.05 -18.70 -3.56
CA LEU A 69 -1.67 -18.69 -4.88
C LEU A 69 -2.25 -17.29 -5.10
N GLU A 70 -1.72 -16.57 -6.09
CA GLU A 70 -2.03 -15.16 -6.31
C GLU A 70 -2.33 -14.89 -7.79
N LEU A 71 -3.09 -13.84 -8.07
CA LEU A 71 -3.12 -13.28 -9.41
C LEU A 71 -1.78 -12.57 -9.70
N PRO A 72 -1.32 -12.53 -10.96
CA PRO A 72 -0.14 -11.75 -11.31
C PRO A 72 -0.34 -10.27 -10.94
N ALA A 73 0.66 -9.69 -10.29
CA ALA A 73 0.66 -8.31 -9.83
C ALA A 73 2.05 -7.69 -10.00
N GLY A 74 2.08 -6.35 -10.12
CA GLY A 74 3.31 -5.57 -10.24
C GLY A 74 3.21 -4.27 -9.44
N THR A 75 4.32 -3.84 -8.83
CA THR A 75 4.44 -2.52 -8.21
C THR A 75 4.78 -1.50 -9.28
N ARG A 76 4.22 -0.29 -9.16
CA ARG A 76 4.48 0.83 -10.06
C ARG A 76 5.96 1.22 -10.03
N ASP A 77 6.57 1.49 -11.20
CA ASP A 77 7.94 2.00 -11.27
C ASP A 77 7.94 3.46 -11.69
N GLY A 78 8.30 4.35 -10.75
CA GLY A 78 8.18 5.79 -10.96
C GLY A 78 6.75 6.24 -11.27
N ALA A 79 6.55 6.77 -12.47
CA ALA A 79 5.26 7.26 -12.96
C ALA A 79 4.49 6.23 -13.82
N GLU A 80 5.08 5.07 -14.11
CA GLU A 80 4.53 4.01 -14.96
C GLU A 80 3.87 2.88 -14.17
#